data_AF-A0A8D2JH51-F1
#
_entry.id   AF-A0A8D2JH51-F1
#
_cell.length_a   1.000
_cell.length_b   1.000
_cell.length_c   1.000
_cell.angle_alpha   90.00
_cell.angle_beta   90.00
_cell.angle_gamma   90.00
#
_symmetry.space_group_name_H-M   'P 1'
#
loop_
_entity.id
_entity.type
_entity.pdbx_description
1 polymer ?
#
loop_
_entity_poly.entity_id
_entity_poly.type
_entity_poly.pdbx_seq_one_letter_code
_entity_poly.pdbx_strand_id
1 'polypeptide(L)'
;MASGEDEPKNCVVCGDRATGYHFHALTCEGCKGFFRRTVSKSTSLTCPFAGSCEVSKALRRHCPACRLQKCLNVGMRKDTSSLPVHSTSALAYPDPCAASAHTHRRHQHFHDAANYQVHQ
;
A
#
# COMPACT_ATOMS: atom_id res chain seq x y z
N MET A 1 11.08 0.15 40.34
CA MET A 1 11.19 -0.91 39.32
C MET A 1 10.44 -0.42 38.08
N ALA A 2 11.15 -0.05 37.02
CA ALA A 2 10.53 0.39 35.77
C ALA A 2 10.02 -0.85 35.02
N SER A 3 8.72 -1.08 35.06
CA SER A 3 8.06 -2.22 34.44
C SER A 3 8.07 -2.09 32.91
N GLY A 4 8.65 -3.09 32.24
CA GLY A 4 8.18 -3.69 30.98
C GLY A 4 8.07 -2.82 29.72
N GLU A 5 8.77 -3.26 28.67
CA GLU A 5 8.45 -3.09 27.25
C GLU A 5 8.42 -1.67 26.63
N ASP A 6 9.54 -0.93 26.64
CA ASP A 6 9.80 0.09 25.60
C ASP A 6 10.33 -0.62 24.33
N GLU A 7 9.50 -1.46 23.70
CA GLU A 7 9.81 -1.93 22.35
C GLU A 7 9.83 -0.69 21.44
N PRO A 8 10.96 -0.39 20.76
CA PRO A 8 11.08 0.80 19.93
C PRO A 8 10.04 0.80 18.81
N LYS A 9 8.98 1.60 19.03
CA LYS A 9 7.92 1.83 18.06
C LYS A 9 8.48 2.64 16.90
N ASN A 10 8.49 2.06 15.71
CA ASN A 10 9.01 2.69 14.50
C ASN A 10 7.89 3.34 13.68
N CYS A 11 8.20 4.47 13.05
CA CYS A 11 7.30 5.22 12.18
C CYS A 11 6.99 4.38 10.94
N VAL A 12 5.71 4.03 10.73
CA VAL A 12 5.28 3.18 9.61
C VAL A 12 5.54 3.80 8.22
N VAL A 13 5.79 5.11 8.17
CA VAL A 13 6.11 5.82 6.92
C VAL A 13 7.60 5.76 6.57
N CYS A 14 8.49 6.02 7.53
CA CYS A 14 9.92 6.24 7.23
C CYS A 14 10.91 5.45 8.10
N GLY A 15 10.41 4.63 9.02
CA GLY A 15 11.24 3.82 9.92
C GLY A 15 11.96 4.59 11.04
N ASP A 16 11.83 5.91 11.12
CA ASP A 16 12.39 6.71 12.22
C ASP A 16 11.64 6.43 13.54
N ARG A 17 12.24 6.79 14.69
CA ARG A 17 11.62 6.58 16.00
C ARG A 17 10.24 7.26 16.07
N ALA A 18 9.18 6.49 16.28
CA ALA A 18 7.84 7.03 16.40
C ALA A 18 7.70 7.74 17.76
N THR A 19 6.90 8.81 17.77
CA THR A 19 6.53 9.50 19.01
C THR A 19 5.15 9.13 19.49
N GLY A 20 4.35 8.50 18.63
CA GLY A 20 2.99 8.05 18.94
C GLY A 20 2.12 7.97 17.70
N TYR A 21 0.82 7.83 17.91
CA TYR A 21 -0.17 7.87 16.84
C TYR A 21 -0.50 9.31 16.46
N HIS A 22 -0.36 9.64 15.18
CA HIS A 22 -0.77 10.92 14.60
C HIS A 22 -1.57 10.65 13.35
N PHE A 23 -2.73 11.30 13.22
CA PHE A 23 -3.61 11.12 12.06
C PHE A 23 -3.95 9.64 11.80
N HIS A 24 -4.22 8.86 12.85
CA HIS A 24 -4.56 7.42 12.77
C HIS A 24 -3.39 6.46 12.43
N ALA A 25 -2.14 6.93 12.40
CA ALA A 25 -0.98 6.06 12.16
C ALA A 25 0.18 6.32 13.13
N LEU A 26 0.91 5.27 13.51
CA LEU A 26 2.11 5.34 14.34
C LEU A 26 3.25 6.04 13.57
N THR A 27 3.56 7.27 13.92
CA THR A 27 4.50 8.10 13.14
C THR A 27 5.45 8.91 14.02
N CYS A 28 6.54 9.37 13.40
CA CYS A 28 7.49 10.31 13.99
C CYS A 28 7.03 11.77 13.80
N GLU A 29 7.59 12.71 14.58
CA GLU A 29 7.31 14.15 14.47
C GLU A 29 7.53 14.71 13.06
N GLY A 30 8.53 14.17 12.35
CA GLY A 30 8.83 14.60 10.98
C GLY A 30 7.69 14.28 10.00
N CYS A 31 7.08 13.10 10.10
CA CYS A 31 5.97 12.69 9.21
C CYS A 31 4.65 13.32 9.63
N LYS A 32 4.40 13.45 10.94
CA LYS A 32 3.28 14.22 11.50
C LYS A 32 3.26 15.66 10.95
N GLY A 33 4.35 16.39 11.11
CA GLY A 33 4.44 17.79 10.66
C GLY A 33 4.37 17.92 9.14
N PHE A 34 4.99 17.00 8.41
CA PHE A 34 4.89 16.94 6.95
C PHE A 34 3.43 16.73 6.50
N PHE A 35 2.77 15.70 7.01
CA PHE A 35 1.39 15.39 6.64
C PHE A 35 0.44 16.56 6.91
N ARG A 36 0.52 17.18 8.10
CA ARG A 36 -0.30 18.35 8.46
C ARG A 36 -0.16 19.51 7.47
N ARG A 37 1.05 19.77 6.98
CA ARG A 37 1.31 20.88 6.04
C ARG A 37 0.88 20.55 4.62
N THR A 38 0.90 19.28 4.25
CA THR A 38 0.79 18.87 2.85
C THR A 38 -0.61 18.37 2.49
N VAL A 39 -1.29 17.66 3.39
CA VAL A 39 -2.55 16.96 3.10
C VAL A 39 -3.68 17.87 2.57
N SER A 40 -3.70 19.15 2.96
CA SER A 40 -4.72 20.11 2.50
C SER A 40 -4.24 21.08 1.44
N LYS A 41 -2.96 21.01 1.05
CA LYS A 41 -2.45 21.87 -0.01
C LYS A 41 -2.82 21.24 -1.36
N SER A 42 -3.51 22.02 -2.18
CA SER A 42 -3.81 21.68 -3.58
C SER A 42 -2.58 21.68 -4.48
N THR A 43 -1.39 21.96 -3.94
CA THR A 43 -0.13 21.82 -4.67
C THR A 43 0.08 20.35 -5.00
N SER A 44 -0.14 20.02 -6.27
CA SER A 44 0.19 18.72 -6.85
C SER A 44 1.67 18.42 -6.65
N LEU A 45 1.98 17.62 -5.64
CA LEU A 45 3.34 17.12 -5.44
C LEU A 45 3.64 16.12 -6.55
N THR A 46 4.50 16.48 -7.49
CA THR A 46 4.96 15.60 -8.56
C THR A 46 6.22 14.87 -8.14
N CYS A 47 6.28 13.57 -8.40
CA CYS A 47 7.51 12.81 -8.22
C CYS A 47 8.50 13.17 -9.34
N PRO A 48 9.76 13.54 -9.05
CA PRO A 48 10.76 13.78 -10.08
C PRO A 48 11.33 12.49 -10.70
N PHE A 49 10.89 11.33 -10.22
CA PHE A 49 11.33 10.00 -10.66
C PHE A 49 10.11 9.20 -11.16
N ALA A 50 10.06 7.90 -10.88
CA ALA A 50 9.00 6.97 -11.33
C ALA A 50 7.83 6.78 -10.34
N GLY A 51 7.68 7.64 -9.32
CA GLY A 51 6.63 7.49 -8.30
C GLY A 51 6.85 6.39 -7.27
N SER A 52 7.96 5.65 -7.35
CA SER A 52 8.31 4.51 -6.49
C SER A 52 9.47 4.78 -5.53
N CYS A 53 9.72 6.04 -5.16
CA CYS A 53 10.86 6.40 -4.30
C CYS A 53 10.78 5.74 -2.92
N GLU A 54 11.90 5.20 -2.46
CA GLU A 54 12.03 4.69 -1.10
C GLU A 54 11.91 5.83 -0.08
N VAL A 55 11.06 5.62 0.94
CA VAL A 55 10.86 6.57 2.04
C VAL A 55 11.45 5.99 3.32
N SER A 56 12.67 6.41 3.64
CA SER A 56 13.40 6.09 4.87
C SER A 56 13.81 7.36 5.63
N LYS A 57 14.37 7.25 6.84
CA LYS A 57 14.79 8.41 7.65
C LYS A 57 15.71 9.38 6.89
N ALA A 58 16.64 8.83 6.11
CA ALA A 58 17.60 9.60 5.31
C ALA A 58 16.97 10.15 4.02
N LEU A 59 16.15 9.36 3.32
CA LEU A 59 15.65 9.70 1.99
C LEU A 59 14.26 10.37 1.98
N ARG A 60 13.55 10.45 3.11
CA ARG A 60 12.20 11.07 3.19
C ARG A 60 12.13 12.56 2.81
N ARG A 61 13.25 13.23 2.53
CA ARG A 61 13.27 14.61 2.01
C ARG A 61 13.41 14.68 0.49
N HIS A 62 13.81 13.57 -0.16
CA HIS A 62 14.14 13.52 -1.57
C HIS A 62 12.91 13.64 -2.47
N CYS A 63 11.80 12.99 -2.08
CA CYS A 63 10.56 13.00 -2.84
C CYS A 63 9.37 13.28 -1.90
N PRO A 64 8.86 14.52 -1.84
CA PRO A 64 7.68 14.82 -1.06
C PRO A 64 6.43 14.13 -1.60
N ALA A 65 6.33 13.90 -2.91
CA ALA A 65 5.21 13.20 -3.54
C ALA A 65 5.06 11.76 -3.03
N CYS A 66 6.10 10.93 -3.17
CA CYS A 66 6.09 9.55 -2.68
C CYS A 66 5.94 9.47 -1.16
N ARG A 67 6.47 10.46 -0.42
CA ARG A 67 6.26 10.53 1.02
C ARG A 67 4.79 10.75 1.38
N LEU A 68 4.11 11.69 0.71
CA LEU A 68 2.69 11.92 0.95
C LEU A 68 1.86 10.70 0.56
N GLN A 69 2.14 10.10 -0.59
CA GLN A 69 1.48 8.87 -1.03
C GLN A 69 1.63 7.75 0.01
N LYS A 70 2.85 7.54 0.53
CA LYS A 70 3.08 6.57 1.59
C LYS A 70 2.31 6.91 2.88
N CYS A 71 2.23 8.18 3.27
CA CYS A 71 1.40 8.60 4.41
C CYS A 71 -0.07 8.20 4.22
N LEU A 72 -0.63 8.44 3.03
CA LEU A 72 -2.01 8.07 2.72
C LEU A 72 -2.21 6.55 2.70
N ASN A 73 -1.26 5.80 2.12
CA ASN A 73 -1.31 4.34 2.02
C ASN A 73 -1.28 3.65 3.39
N VAL A 74 -0.56 4.21 4.38
CA VAL A 74 -0.58 3.69 5.77
C VAL A 74 -1.81 4.13 6.55
N GLY A 75 -2.75 4.86 5.93
CA GLY A 75 -4.01 5.26 6.53
C GLY A 75 -4.02 6.62 7.21
N MET A 76 -2.99 7.46 7.01
CA MET A 76 -3.02 8.82 7.55
C MET A 76 -4.13 9.64 6.92
N ARG A 77 -4.99 10.24 7.75
CA ARG A 77 -6.14 11.04 7.29
C ARG A 77 -6.30 12.30 8.13
N LYS A 78 -6.70 13.40 7.48
CA LYS A 78 -7.09 14.64 8.16
C LYS A 78 -8.59 14.53 8.39
N ASP A 79 -8.96 14.31 9.64
CA ASP A 79 -10.34 14.03 10.02
C ASP A 79 -11.24 15.17 9.57
N THR A 80 -11.97 14.90 8.49
CA THR A 80 -13.00 15.79 7.96
C THR A 80 -14.14 14.84 7.64
N SER A 81 -15.18 14.87 8.47
CA SER A 81 -16.33 13.96 8.47
C SER A 81 -15.98 12.47 8.66
N SER A 82 -16.11 11.99 9.90
CA SER A 82 -16.74 10.70 10.13
C SER A 82 -18.17 10.76 9.56
N LEU A 83 -18.32 10.50 8.25
CA LEU A 83 -19.53 9.79 7.87
C LEU A 83 -19.41 8.42 8.54
N PRO A 84 -20.43 7.98 9.31
CA PRO A 84 -20.40 6.66 9.88
C PRO A 84 -20.39 5.69 8.70
N VAL A 85 -19.26 5.05 8.46
CA VAL A 85 -19.28 3.77 7.76
C VAL A 85 -19.96 2.85 8.76
N HIS A 86 -21.29 2.79 8.67
CA HIS A 86 -22.03 1.69 9.24
C HIS A 86 -21.33 0.42 8.78
N SER A 87 -20.90 -0.34 9.77
CA SER A 87 -20.60 -1.75 9.68
C SER A 87 -21.75 -2.43 8.92
N THR A 88 -21.58 -2.58 7.61
CA THR A 88 -22.38 -3.52 6.82
C THR A 88 -21.40 -4.58 6.39
N SER A 89 -21.52 -5.70 7.08
CA SER A 89 -20.89 -6.97 6.78
C SER A 89 -20.98 -7.30 5.29
N ALA A 90 -19.91 -7.95 4.80
CA ALA A 90 -19.78 -8.58 3.48
C ALA A 90 -19.68 -7.61 2.29
N LEU A 91 -18.47 -7.46 1.74
CA LEU A 91 -18.16 -7.77 0.34
C LEU A 91 -16.63 -7.77 0.12
N ALA A 92 -16.08 -8.98 0.15
CA ALA A 92 -15.01 -9.51 -0.70
C ALA A 92 -13.69 -8.70 -0.90
N TYR A 93 -12.66 -9.10 -0.15
CA TYR A 93 -11.34 -9.30 -0.76
C TYR A 93 -11.32 -10.70 -1.39
N PRO A 94 -10.86 -10.89 -2.64
CA PRO A 94 -10.67 -12.23 -3.20
C PRO A 94 -9.37 -12.85 -2.66
N ASP A 95 -9.51 -13.90 -1.83
CA ASP A 95 -8.44 -14.83 -1.46
C ASP A 95 -7.86 -15.53 -2.72
N PRO A 96 -6.53 -15.52 -2.96
CA PRO A 96 -5.95 -16.12 -4.17
C PRO A 96 -5.62 -17.63 -4.09
N CYS A 97 -6.12 -18.41 -3.14
CA CYS A 97 -5.57 -19.75 -2.90
C CYS A 97 -6.63 -20.85 -2.73
N ALA A 98 -7.32 -21.23 -3.82
CA ALA A 98 -8.03 -22.52 -3.89
C ALA A 98 -8.48 -22.88 -5.33
N ALA A 99 -7.54 -23.25 -6.20
CA ALA A 99 -7.82 -23.99 -7.44
C ALA A 99 -6.51 -24.70 -7.82
N SER A 100 -6.38 -26.01 -8.03
CA SER A 100 -7.36 -27.00 -8.48
C SER A 100 -6.82 -28.40 -8.19
N ALA A 101 -7.63 -29.26 -7.56
CA ALA A 101 -7.40 -30.70 -7.55
C ALA A 101 -8.70 -31.38 -7.99
N HIS A 102 -8.82 -31.77 -9.27
CA HIS A 102 -9.76 -32.79 -9.71
C HIS A 102 -9.27 -33.50 -10.99
N THR A 103 -8.64 -34.66 -10.74
CA THR A 103 -8.91 -35.99 -11.32
C THR A 103 -9.17 -36.17 -12.82
N HIS A 104 -8.32 -37.01 -13.42
CA HIS A 104 -8.48 -37.85 -14.61
C HIS A 104 -9.93 -38.20 -15.05
N ARG A 105 -10.21 -38.07 -16.37
CA ARG A 105 -10.60 -39.23 -17.22
C ARG A 105 -10.44 -38.95 -18.72
N ARG A 106 -10.00 -40.00 -19.42
CA ARG A 106 -9.62 -40.12 -20.84
C ARG A 106 -10.84 -40.11 -21.77
N HIS A 107 -10.69 -39.62 -23.00
CA HIS A 107 -10.92 -40.45 -24.19
C HIS A 107 -10.33 -39.83 -25.47
N GLN A 108 -9.68 -40.68 -26.26
CA GLN A 108 -8.99 -40.42 -27.53
C GLN A 108 -9.99 -40.31 -28.70
N HIS A 109 -9.69 -39.45 -29.69
CA HIS A 109 -9.87 -39.67 -31.14
C HIS A 109 -9.34 -38.41 -31.88
N PHE A 110 -8.13 -38.37 -32.47
CA PHE A 110 -7.61 -38.91 -33.73
C PHE A 110 -8.18 -38.27 -35.02
N HIS A 111 -7.24 -37.90 -35.91
CA HIS A 111 -7.33 -37.38 -37.30
C HIS A 111 -7.58 -35.86 -37.49
N ASP A 112 -6.96 -35.14 -38.43
CA ASP A 112 -5.77 -35.25 -39.30
C ASP A 112 -5.75 -33.94 -40.13
N ALA A 113 -4.59 -33.55 -40.67
CA ALA A 113 -4.39 -32.52 -41.73
C ALA A 113 -4.83 -31.06 -41.41
N ALA A 114 -4.15 -29.99 -41.84
CA ALA A 114 -3.26 -29.82 -42.97
C ALA A 114 -2.26 -28.67 -42.71
N ASN A 115 -1.07 -28.88 -43.27
CA ASN A 115 0.04 -27.96 -43.49
C ASN A 115 -0.32 -26.94 -44.62
N TYR A 116 0.54 -25.93 -44.85
CA TYR A 116 0.56 -24.94 -45.95
C TYR A 116 -0.27 -23.65 -45.67
N GLN A 117 0.19 -22.40 -45.79
CA GLN A 117 1.28 -21.82 -46.59
C GLN A 117 1.63 -20.40 -46.08
N VAL A 118 2.92 -20.07 -46.06
CA VAL A 118 3.50 -18.72 -45.94
C VAL A 118 3.41 -18.00 -47.28
N HIS A 119 2.85 -16.78 -47.34
CA HIS A 119 3.02 -15.74 -48.41
C HIS A 119 2.16 -14.52 -47.92
N GLN A 120 2.58 -13.26 -47.86
CA GLN A 120 3.56 -12.42 -48.58
C GLN A 120 4.21 -11.43 -47.61
#